data_AF-A0A7C1ZUM3-F1
#
_entry.id   AF-A0A7C1ZUM3-F1
#
_cell.length_a   1.000
_cell.length_b   1.000
_cell.length_c   1.000
_cell.angle_alpha   90.00
_cell.angle_beta   90.00
_cell.angle_gamma   90.00
#
_symmetry.space_group_name_H-M   'P 1'
#
loop_
_entity.id
_entity.type
_entity.pdbx_description
1 polymer ?
#
loop_
_entity_poly.entity_id
_entity_poly.type
_entity_poly.pdbx_seq_one_letter_code
_entity_poly.pdbx_strand_id
1 'polypeptide(L)'
;MPENGTVEILPEKAERHCGDTVFLIAKPQHIFSCWQPNDVFEHPLDLTLKKDMDITAVFELEDKQIPVSEPITLESKEVYASVGERL
;
A
#
# COMPACT_ATOMS: atom_id res chain seq x y z
N MET A 1 -9.81 4.62 -18.75
CA MET A 1 -9.46 3.72 -17.62
C MET A 1 -9.18 4.64 -16.44
N PRO A 2 -9.71 4.41 -15.23
CA PRO A 2 -9.42 5.31 -14.14
C PRO A 2 -7.93 5.23 -13.83
N GLU A 3 -7.27 6.35 -14.04
CA GLU A 3 -5.88 6.64 -13.71
C GLU A 3 -5.66 6.42 -12.20
N ASN A 4 -4.97 5.33 -11.82
CA ASN A 4 -4.75 4.92 -10.41
C ASN A 4 -4.06 5.98 -9.52
N GLY A 5 -3.65 7.09 -10.10
CA GLY A 5 -3.08 8.27 -9.46
C GLY A 5 -2.49 9.20 -10.52
N THR A 6 -2.03 10.36 -10.09
CA THR A 6 -1.23 11.27 -10.93
C THR A 6 0.09 11.58 -10.24
N VAL A 7 1.07 12.05 -11.01
CA VAL A 7 2.35 12.52 -10.48
C VAL A 7 2.49 13.99 -10.81
N GLU A 8 2.79 14.80 -9.79
CA GLU A 8 3.15 16.20 -9.94
C GLU A 8 4.65 16.38 -9.72
N ILE A 9 5.28 17.24 -10.52
CA ILE A 9 6.71 17.54 -10.46
C ILE A 9 6.87 19.03 -10.16
N LEU A 10 7.51 19.36 -9.03
CA LEU A 10 7.76 20.74 -8.63
C LEU A 10 9.26 21.04 -8.53
N PRO A 11 9.74 22.23 -8.97
CA PRO A 11 8.99 23.24 -9.70
C PRO A 11 8.64 22.78 -11.13
N GLU A 12 7.53 23.29 -11.64
CA GLU A 12 7.21 23.17 -13.07
C GLU A 12 8.18 24.05 -13.85
N LYS A 13 9.01 23.43 -14.69
CA LYS A 13 9.95 24.10 -15.58
C LYS A 13 9.75 23.57 -16.99
N ALA A 14 9.78 24.47 -17.98
CA ALA A 14 9.72 24.11 -19.39
C ALA A 14 10.95 23.33 -19.85
N GLU A 15 12.12 23.69 -19.32
CA GLU A 15 13.41 23.03 -19.60
C GLU A 15 14.05 22.61 -18.27
N ARG A 16 14.60 21.39 -18.25
CA ARG A 16 15.29 20.83 -17.09
C ARG A 16 16.72 20.50 -17.45
N HIS A 17 17.64 20.80 -16.55
CA HIS A 17 19.06 20.56 -16.74
C HIS A 17 19.60 19.59 -15.70
N CYS A 18 20.71 18.93 -16.04
CA CYS A 18 21.48 18.17 -15.07
C CYS A 18 21.90 19.10 -13.91
N GLY A 19 21.65 18.65 -12.68
CA GLY A 19 21.87 19.40 -11.45
C GLY A 19 20.61 20.06 -10.90
N ASP A 20 19.50 20.11 -11.66
CA ASP A 20 18.22 20.58 -11.12
C ASP A 20 17.69 19.62 -10.04
N THR A 21 17.16 20.18 -8.97
CA THR A 21 16.40 19.44 -7.95
C THR A 21 14.91 19.60 -8.19
N VAL A 22 14.17 18.49 -8.15
CA VAL A 22 12.72 18.45 -8.24
C VAL A 22 12.12 17.62 -7.11
N PHE A 23 10.88 17.93 -6.77
CA PHE A 23 10.04 17.15 -5.88
C PHE A 23 9.01 16.39 -6.70
N LEU A 24 8.99 15.07 -6.54
CA LEU A 24 7.97 14.20 -7.10
C LEU A 24 6.89 13.95 -6.05
N ILE A 25 5.66 14.34 -6.38
CA ILE A 25 4.50 14.20 -5.51
C ILE A 25 3.51 13.27 -6.20
N ALA A 26 3.41 12.04 -5.71
CA ALA A 26 2.35 11.12 -6.05
C ALA A 26 1.00 11.61 -5.46
N LYS A 27 -0.02 11.72 -6.30
CA LYS A 27 -1.41 12.00 -5.89
C LYS A 27 -2.23 10.73 -6.17
N PRO A 28 -2.18 9.74 -5.25
CA PRO A 28 -2.90 8.49 -5.44
C PRO A 28 -4.41 8.72 -5.40
N GLN A 29 -5.16 8.05 -6.27
CA GLN A 29 -6.61 7.89 -6.09
C GLN A 29 -6.93 6.75 -5.11
N HIS A 30 -5.97 5.83 -4.93
CA HIS A 30 -5.99 4.72 -3.98
C HIS A 30 -4.79 4.83 -3.02
N ILE A 31 -3.87 3.85 -3.04
CA ILE A 31 -2.69 3.82 -2.19
C ILE A 31 -1.44 4.02 -3.05
N PHE A 32 -0.56 4.94 -2.64
CA PHE A 32 0.80 5.01 -3.19
C PHE A 32 1.64 3.90 -2.55
N SER A 33 2.26 3.06 -3.40
CA SER A 33 3.10 1.95 -2.96
C SER A 33 4.57 2.38 -2.94
N CYS A 34 5.17 2.66 -4.09
CA CYS A 34 6.58 3.06 -4.19
C CYS A 34 6.90 3.79 -5.50
N TRP A 35 8.11 4.36 -5.57
CA TRP A 35 8.73 4.82 -6.80
C TRP A 35 9.67 3.75 -7.36
N GLN A 36 9.45 3.36 -8.62
CA GLN A 36 10.34 2.46 -9.37
C GLN A 36 11.36 3.23 -10.21
N PRO A 37 12.55 2.63 -10.48
CA PRO A 37 12.91 1.22 -10.28
C PRO A 37 13.55 0.89 -8.93
N ASN A 38 13.68 1.85 -8.02
CA ASN A 38 14.46 1.68 -6.79
C ASN A 38 13.64 1.30 -5.55
N ASP A 39 12.33 1.09 -5.72
CA ASP A 39 11.38 0.82 -4.64
C ASP A 39 11.53 1.82 -3.48
N VAL A 40 11.52 3.12 -3.82
CA VAL A 40 11.61 4.20 -2.84
C VAL A 40 10.21 4.52 -2.33
N PHE A 41 10.03 4.48 -1.01
CA PHE A 41 8.73 4.70 -0.37
C PHE A 41 8.55 6.14 0.13
N GLU A 42 9.59 6.98 0.05
CA GLU A 42 9.53 8.37 0.48
C GLU A 42 8.59 9.21 -0.40
N HIS A 43 7.78 10.05 0.25
CA HIS A 43 6.80 10.90 -0.40
C HIS A 43 6.56 12.19 0.40
N PRO A 44 6.80 13.40 -0.17
CA PRO A 44 7.38 13.67 -1.49
C PRO A 44 8.81 13.11 -1.67
N LEU A 45 9.19 12.79 -2.90
CA LEU A 45 10.55 12.37 -3.23
C LEU A 45 11.38 13.55 -3.74
N ASP A 46 12.47 13.88 -3.05
CA ASP A 46 13.49 14.83 -3.53
C ASP A 46 14.44 14.11 -4.51
N LEU A 47 14.48 14.60 -5.75
CA LEU A 47 15.29 14.04 -6.81
C LEU A 47 16.17 15.12 -7.44
N THR A 48 17.49 14.91 -7.40
CA THR A 48 18.43 15.66 -8.23
C THR A 48 18.61 14.97 -9.58
N LEU A 49 18.28 15.66 -10.67
CA LEU A 49 18.49 15.18 -12.02
C LEU A 49 19.99 15.09 -12.30
N LYS A 50 20.49 13.88 -12.56
CA LYS A 50 21.90 13.65 -12.97
C LYS A 50 22.04 13.31 -14.45
N LYS A 51 20.93 12.92 -15.08
CA LYS A 51 20.75 12.52 -16.47
C LYS A 51 19.24 12.37 -16.73
N ASP A 52 18.86 11.98 -17.93
CA ASP A 52 17.51 11.48 -18.19
C ASP A 52 17.20 10.28 -17.29
N MET A 53 16.06 10.35 -16.61
CA MET A 53 15.60 9.37 -15.63
C MET A 53 14.13 9.08 -15.88
N ASP A 54 13.79 7.79 -15.94
CA ASP A 54 12.42 7.30 -15.99
C ASP A 54 12.04 6.80 -14.60
N ILE A 55 11.16 7.53 -13.91
CA ILE A 55 10.66 7.18 -12.58
C ILE A 55 9.16 6.95 -12.67
N THR A 56 8.70 5.83 -12.12
CA THR A 56 7.29 5.43 -12.15
C THR A 56 6.72 5.40 -10.74
N ALA A 57 5.57 6.05 -10.52
CA ALA A 57 4.78 5.85 -9.30
C ALA A 57 3.96 4.57 -9.41
N VAL A 58 4.11 3.67 -8.45
CA VAL A 58 3.29 2.47 -8.33
C VAL A 58 2.14 2.76 -7.37
N PHE A 59 0.92 2.44 -7.83
CA PHE A 59 -0.31 2.60 -7.05
C PHE A 59 -1.01 1.25 -6.90
N GLU A 60 -1.48 0.97 -5.69
CA GLU A 60 -2.18 -0.26 -5.35
C GLU A 60 -3.62 0.01 -4.94
N LEU A 61 -4.50 -0.94 -5.26
CA LEU A 61 -5.87 -0.92 -4.75
C LEU A 61 -5.84 -1.32 -3.28
N GLU A 62 -6.57 -0.58 -2.44
CA GLU A 62 -6.82 -1.01 -1.07
C GLU A 62 -7.61 -2.32 -1.13
N ASP A 63 -7.05 -3.42 -0.60
CA ASP A 63 -7.78 -4.67 -0.46
C ASP A 63 -8.93 -4.40 0.52
N LYS A 64 -10.15 -4.36 0.00
CA LYS A 64 -11.34 -4.27 0.85
C LYS A 64 -11.39 -5.54 1.68
N GLN A 65 -10.91 -5.48 2.92
CA GLN A 65 -11.14 -6.52 3.91
C GLN A 65 -12.65 -6.68 4.07
N ILE A 66 -13.23 -7.72 3.46
CA ILE A 66 -14.60 -8.13 3.74
C ILE A 66 -14.52 -8.90 5.07
N PRO A 67 -15.13 -8.41 6.16
CA PRO A 67 -15.17 -9.19 7.39
C PRO A 67 -15.92 -10.50 7.11
N VAL A 68 -15.26 -11.64 7.37
CA VAL A 68 -15.91 -12.96 7.31
C VAL A 68 -17.06 -12.98 8.31
N SER A 69 -18.25 -13.26 7.81
CA SER A 69 -19.49 -13.23 8.56
C SER A 69 -19.48 -14.27 9.69
N GLU A 70 -19.82 -13.78 10.89
CA GLU A 70 -20.15 -14.45 12.17
C GLU A 70 -19.10 -15.42 12.78
N PRO A 71 -18.75 -15.25 14.08
CA PRO A 71 -17.88 -16.19 14.78
C PRO A 71 -18.58 -17.54 14.96
N ILE A 72 -17.86 -18.64 14.72
CA ILE A 72 -18.36 -20.00 14.95
C ILE A 72 -18.25 -20.29 16.46
N THR A 73 -19.39 -20.56 17.12
CA THR A 73 -19.41 -21.04 18.52
C THR A 73 -19.20 -22.55 18.54
N LEU A 74 -18.15 -23.01 19.24
CA LEU A 74 -17.93 -24.44 19.52
C LEU A 74 -18.45 -24.76 20.93
N GLU A 75 -19.55 -25.50 21.03
CA GLU A 75 -20.04 -26.05 22.31
C GLU A 75 -19.44 -27.43 22.56
N SER A 76 -18.64 -27.55 23.63
CA SER A 76 -18.20 -28.84 24.16
C SER A 76 -19.31 -29.47 25.00
N LYS A 77 -19.84 -30.63 24.59
CA LYS A 77 -20.63 -31.48 25.50
C LYS A 77 -19.70 -32.36 26.32
N GLU A 78 -19.51 -32.00 27.59
CA GLU A 78 -18.92 -32.91 28.56
C GLU A 78 -19.93 -34.03 28.85
N VAL A 79 -19.67 -35.24 28.34
CA VAL A 79 -20.38 -36.45 28.80
C VAL A 79 -19.67 -36.89 30.07
N TYR A 80 -20.18 -36.47 31.23
CA TYR A 80 -19.80 -37.10 32.49
C TYR A 80 -20.38 -38.51 32.50
N ALA A 81 -19.51 -39.51 32.31
CA ALA A 81 -19.86 -40.90 32.60
C ALA A 81 -20.18 -40.97 34.10
N SER A 82 -21.43 -41.29 34.42
CA SER A 82 -21.79 -41.63 35.80
C SER A 82 -21.03 -42.90 36.16
N VAL A 83 -19.96 -42.79 36.95
CA VAL A 83 -19.41 -43.95 37.63
C VAL A 83 -20.39 -44.29 38.73
N GLY A 84 -21.26 -45.25 38.40
CA GLY A 84 -22.08 -45.94 39.36
C GLY A 84 -21.24 -46.85 40.25
N GLU A 85 -21.88 -47.23 41.35
CA GLU A 85 -21.53 -48.27 42.32
C GLU A 85 -20.57 -47.84 43.44
N ARG A 86 -21.14 -47.55 44.62
CA ARG A 86 -21.50 -48.48 45.71
C ARG A 86 -20.27 -48.98 46.45
N LEU A 87 -20.14 -48.51 47.70
CA LEU A 87 -20.05 -49.31 48.93
C LEU A 87 -20.28 -48.39 50.14
#